data_AF-A0A922WTL7-F1
#
_entry.id   AF-A0A922WTL7-F1
#
_cell.length_a   1.000
_cell.length_b   1.000
_cell.length_c   1.000
_cell.angle_alpha   90.00
_cell.angle_beta   90.00
_cell.angle_gamma   90.00
#
_symmetry.space_group_name_H-M   'P 1'
#
loop_
_entity.id
_entity.type
_entity.pdbx_description
1 polymer ?
#
loop_
_entity_poly.entity_id
_entity_poly.type
_entity_poly.pdbx_seq_one_letter_code
_entity_poly.pdbx_strand_id
1 'polypeptide(L)'
;EMDETQTQLIFRSYRNTARVYRNSISEKVAQIEAAGGGFEEVHEYVSGANQEKAWSTGDIEAGMVTAGLSGTFVRDVPTCQEVIDRIMADAKAILTERVAAMFA
;
A
#
# COMPACT_ATOMS: atom_id res chain seq x y z
N GLU A 1 -2.81 11.56 -5.64
CA GLU A 1 -2.53 10.50 -6.63
C GLU A 1 -1.29 9.74 -6.18
N MET A 2 -1.22 8.44 -6.47
CA MET A 2 -0.12 7.55 -6.07
C MET A 2 0.56 6.94 -7.31
N ASP A 3 1.89 6.96 -7.38
CA ASP A 3 2.71 6.23 -8.36
C ASP A 3 3.33 4.94 -7.78
N GLU A 4 3.99 4.14 -8.62
CA GLU A 4 4.58 2.86 -8.27
C GLU A 4 5.78 2.96 -7.30
N THR A 5 6.36 4.15 -7.14
CA THR A 5 7.55 4.41 -6.31
C THR A 5 7.21 4.92 -4.91
N GLN A 6 5.94 5.26 -4.67
CA GLN A 6 5.45 5.85 -3.42
C GLN A 6 5.11 4.83 -2.31
N THR A 7 5.56 3.57 -2.43
CA THR A 7 5.57 2.62 -1.31
C THR A 7 6.95 2.08 -1.05
N GLN A 8 7.18 1.59 0.16
CA GLN A 8 8.43 0.95 0.55
C GLN A 8 8.20 -0.24 1.49
N LEU A 9 9.23 -1.06 1.63
CA LEU A 9 9.27 -2.15 2.60
C LEU A 9 10.04 -1.71 3.83
N ILE A 10 9.46 -1.92 5.00
CA ILE A 10 10.09 -1.71 6.31
C ILE A 10 10.10 -3.02 7.10
N PHE A 11 10.84 -3.06 8.20
CA PHE A 11 10.95 -4.18 9.15
C PHE A 11 11.51 -5.48 8.53
N ARG A 12 12.37 -5.36 7.51
CA ARG A 12 13.00 -6.53 6.88
C ARG A 12 14.01 -7.19 7.81
N SER A 13 14.84 -6.41 8.50
CA SER A 13 15.83 -6.90 9.47
C SER A 13 15.16 -7.59 10.67
N TYR A 14 13.98 -7.12 11.07
CA TYR A 14 13.18 -7.68 12.16
C TYR A 14 12.38 -8.94 11.76
N ARG A 15 12.45 -9.37 10.49
CA ARG A 15 11.67 -10.49 9.93
C ARG A 15 10.14 -10.30 10.09
N ASN A 16 9.69 -9.04 10.09
CA ASN A 16 8.29 -8.66 10.23
C ASN A 16 7.88 -7.70 9.10
N THR A 17 8.26 -8.03 7.87
CA THR A 17 8.21 -7.10 6.73
C THR A 17 6.80 -6.61 6.44
N ALA A 18 6.65 -5.29 6.31
CA ALA A 18 5.41 -4.64 5.91
C ALA A 18 5.65 -3.73 4.69
N ARG A 19 4.64 -3.63 3.80
CA ARG A 19 4.62 -2.63 2.72
C ARG A 19 3.73 -1.47 3.12
N VAL A 20 4.29 -0.26 3.05
CA VAL A 20 3.67 0.97 3.53
C VAL A 20 3.82 2.10 2.51
N TYR A 21 2.91 3.06 2.56
CA TYR A 21 3.05 4.31 1.83
C TYR A 21 4.30 5.06 2.31
N ARG A 22 5.05 5.66 1.38
CA ARG A 22 6.26 6.44 1.69
C ARG A 22 5.85 7.82 2.21
N ASN A 23 6.10 8.04 3.49
CA ASN A 23 5.85 9.27 4.25
C ASN A 23 6.99 9.49 5.25
N SER A 24 6.96 10.59 6.02
CA SER A 24 8.04 10.91 6.96
C SER A 24 8.26 9.81 8.03
N ILE A 25 7.17 9.18 8.48
CA ILE A 25 7.20 8.11 9.49
C ILE A 25 7.88 6.85 8.96
N SER A 26 7.47 6.36 7.79
CA SER A 26 8.05 5.15 7.20
C SER A 26 9.50 5.36 6.76
N GLU A 27 9.86 6.57 6.31
CA GLU A 27 11.26 6.93 6.02
C GLU A 27 12.12 6.91 7.28
N LYS A 28 11.61 7.45 8.40
CA LYS A 28 12.32 7.41 9.68
C LYS A 28 12.57 5.97 10.14
N VAL A 29 11.57 5.11 10.04
CA VAL A 29 11.69 3.67 10.36
C VAL A 29 12.74 3.00 9.46
N ALA A 30 12.70 3.24 8.16
CA ALA A 30 13.66 2.68 7.21
C ALA A 30 15.10 3.16 7.50
N GLN A 31 15.28 4.41 7.91
CA GLN A 31 16.59 4.95 8.31
C GLN A 31 17.15 4.28 9.58
N ILE A 32 16.32 4.09 10.62
CA ILE A 32 16.72 3.40 11.85
C ILE A 32 17.10 1.95 11.53
N GLU A 33 16.28 1.27 10.72
CA GLU A 33 16.54 -0.10 10.29
C GLU A 33 17.86 -0.21 9.50
N ALA A 34 18.11 0.72 8.58
CA ALA A 34 19.34 0.77 7.78
C ALA A 34 20.60 1.04 8.63
N ALA A 35 20.45 1.74 9.75
CA ALA A 35 21.51 1.95 10.73
C ALA A 35 21.77 0.74 11.64
N GLY A 36 20.98 -0.33 11.52
CA GLY A 36 21.07 -1.53 12.36
C GLY A 36 20.37 -1.38 13.72
N GLY A 37 19.50 -0.38 13.87
CA GLY A 37 18.74 -0.14 15.10
C GLY A 37 17.76 -1.27 15.41
N GLY A 38 17.50 -1.50 16.69
CA GLY A 38 16.56 -2.52 17.18
C GLY A 38 15.09 -2.13 16.99
N PHE A 39 14.18 -3.10 17.12
CA PHE A 39 12.74 -2.83 17.00
C PHE A 39 12.22 -1.83 18.05
N GLU A 40 12.81 -1.83 19.25
CA GLU A 40 12.45 -0.90 20.33
C GLU A 40 12.63 0.58 19.92
N GLU A 41 13.57 0.87 19.02
CA GLU A 41 13.83 2.23 18.52
C GLU A 41 12.79 2.70 17.50
N VAL A 42 12.08 1.78 16.85
CA VAL A 42 11.01 2.11 15.90
C VAL A 42 9.63 2.05 16.54
N HIS A 43 9.48 1.45 17.72
CA HIS A 43 8.21 1.15 18.36
C HIS A 43 7.29 2.39 18.51
N GLU A 44 7.85 3.54 18.89
CA GLU A 44 7.09 4.79 19.06
C GLU A 44 6.45 5.31 17.77
N TYR A 45 7.11 5.09 16.62
CA TYR A 45 6.66 5.55 15.31
C TYR A 45 5.55 4.68 14.73
N VAL A 46 5.45 3.43 15.20
CA VAL A 46 4.67 2.38 14.53
C VAL A 46 3.46 1.92 15.35
N SER A 47 3.15 2.66 16.41
CA SER A 47 2.01 2.40 17.29
C SER A 47 0.69 2.41 16.51
N GLY A 48 -0.22 1.48 16.86
CA GLY A 48 -1.54 1.40 16.24
C GLY A 48 -2.38 2.67 16.45
N ALA A 49 -2.16 3.41 17.54
CA ALA A 49 -2.85 4.67 17.81
C ALA A 49 -2.51 5.77 16.78
N ASN A 50 -1.25 5.84 16.34
CA ASN A 50 -0.82 6.76 15.30
C ASN A 50 -1.41 6.37 13.93
N GLN A 51 -1.49 5.07 13.65
CA GLN A 51 -2.14 4.56 12.43
C GLN A 51 -3.63 4.90 12.40
N GLU A 52 -4.34 4.68 13.52
CA GLU A 52 -5.75 5.03 13.66
C GLU A 52 -5.98 6.53 13.44
N LYS A 53 -5.09 7.38 13.99
CA LYS A 53 -5.14 8.81 13.75
C LYS A 53 -5.00 9.14 12.26
N ALA A 54 -4.02 8.55 11.57
CA ALA A 54 -3.83 8.78 10.13
C ALA A 54 -5.07 8.41 9.31
N TRP A 55 -5.72 7.27 9.62
CA TRP A 55 -6.94 6.83 8.92
C TRP A 55 -8.17 7.68 9.24
N SER A 56 -8.36 8.04 10.51
CA SER A 56 -9.55 8.77 10.95
C SER A 56 -9.52 10.26 10.57
N THR A 57 -8.34 10.88 10.50
CA THR A 57 -8.20 12.30 10.17
C THR A 57 -7.81 12.56 8.71
N GLY A 58 -7.27 11.56 8.01
CA GLY A 58 -6.66 11.72 6.69
C GLY A 58 -5.28 12.38 6.71
N ASP A 59 -4.70 12.62 7.90
CA ASP A 59 -3.33 13.11 8.04
C ASP A 59 -2.34 11.96 7.84
N ILE A 60 -1.85 11.82 6.62
CA ILE A 60 -0.92 10.76 6.24
C ILE A 60 0.42 10.85 6.99
N GLU A 61 0.75 11.96 7.63
CA GLU A 61 1.97 12.13 8.42
C GLU A 61 1.75 11.81 9.91
N ALA A 62 0.50 11.58 10.34
CA ALA A 62 0.18 11.25 11.73
C ALA A 62 0.59 9.83 12.14
N GLY A 63 0.90 8.95 11.19
CA GLY A 63 1.26 7.57 11.46
C GLY A 63 1.65 6.78 10.21
N MET A 64 1.83 5.47 10.40
CA MET A 64 2.11 4.56 9.30
C MET A 64 0.82 4.24 8.52
N VAL A 65 0.86 4.37 7.20
CA VAL A 65 -0.26 4.04 6.32
C VAL A 65 0.09 2.80 5.50
N THR A 66 -0.66 1.72 5.70
CA THR A 66 -0.50 0.48 4.94
C THR A 66 -1.11 0.65 3.55
N ALA A 67 -0.28 0.53 2.52
CA ALA A 67 -0.70 0.66 1.14
C ALA A 67 0.10 -0.29 0.24
N GLY A 68 -0.59 -0.91 -0.73
CA GLY A 68 0.02 -1.78 -1.73
C GLY A 68 0.37 -1.03 -3.01
N LEU A 69 1.28 -1.61 -3.81
CA LEU A 69 1.62 -1.08 -5.14
C LEU A 69 0.40 -0.97 -6.06
N SER A 70 -0.61 -1.83 -5.87
CA SER A 70 -1.87 -1.80 -6.64
C SER A 70 -2.61 -0.47 -6.53
N GLY A 71 -2.33 0.34 -5.50
CA GLY A 71 -2.90 1.68 -5.35
C GLY A 71 -2.62 2.61 -6.54
N THR A 72 -1.54 2.38 -7.30
CA THR A 72 -1.22 3.18 -8.50
C THR A 72 -2.25 3.03 -9.64
N PHE A 73 -3.01 1.93 -9.65
CA PHE A 73 -4.05 1.68 -10.65
C PHE A 73 -5.42 2.25 -10.24
N VAL A 74 -5.57 2.72 -9.00
CA VAL A 74 -6.84 3.27 -8.50
C VAL A 74 -6.98 4.72 -8.96
N ARG A 75 -8.02 5.02 -9.75
CA ARG A 75 -8.27 6.34 -10.35
C ARG A 75 -9.60 6.96 -9.93
N ASP A 76 -10.45 6.21 -9.25
CA ASP A 76 -11.76 6.63 -8.78
C ASP A 76 -12.13 5.93 -7.46
N VAL A 77 -13.26 6.34 -6.87
CA VAL A 77 -13.76 5.81 -5.59
C VAL A 77 -15.17 5.21 -5.81
N PRO A 78 -15.27 4.03 -6.44
CA PRO A 78 -16.54 3.33 -6.65
C PRO A 78 -17.04 2.64 -5.37
N THR A 79 -18.30 2.22 -5.39
CA THR A 79 -18.84 1.29 -4.40
C THR A 79 -18.18 -0.10 -4.53
N CYS A 80 -18.20 -0.90 -3.46
CA CYS A 80 -17.67 -2.27 -3.50
C CYS A 80 -18.30 -3.13 -4.61
N GLN A 81 -19.60 -2.93 -4.88
CA GLN A 81 -20.31 -3.64 -5.93
C GLN A 81 -19.75 -3.28 -7.32
N GLU A 82 -19.60 -1.99 -7.60
CA GLU A 82 -19.05 -1.51 -8.88
C GLU A 82 -17.61 -2.00 -9.10
N VAL A 83 -16.78 -2.07 -8.06
CA VAL A 83 -15.41 -2.65 -8.17
C VAL A 83 -15.49 -4.08 -8.67
N ILE A 84 -16.31 -4.91 -8.03
CA ILE A 84 -16.42 -6.33 -8.35
C ILE A 84 -16.99 -6.52 -9.75
N ASP A 85 -18.05 -5.79 -10.09
CA ASP A 85 -18.70 -5.89 -11.40
C ASP A 85 -17.74 -5.51 -12.53
N ARG A 86 -16.95 -4.44 -12.36
CA ARG A 86 -15.92 -4.03 -13.33
C ARG A 86 -14.85 -5.11 -13.48
N ILE A 87 -14.30 -5.64 -12.38
CA ILE A 87 -13.30 -6.72 -12.44
C ILE A 87 -13.82 -7.93 -13.21
N MET A 88 -15.05 -8.35 -12.95
CA MET A 88 -15.65 -9.51 -13.61
C MET A 88 -15.94 -9.25 -15.10
N ALA A 89 -16.41 -8.06 -15.44
CA ALA A 89 -16.64 -7.65 -16.83
C ALA A 89 -15.33 -7.60 -17.62
N ASP A 90 -14.29 -6.96 -17.07
CA ASP A 90 -12.97 -6.83 -17.70
C ASP A 90 -12.33 -8.21 -17.90
N ALA A 91 -12.38 -9.08 -16.89
CA ALA A 91 -11.86 -10.44 -16.98
C ALA A 91 -12.55 -11.24 -18.10
N LYS A 92 -13.88 -11.12 -18.22
CA LYS A 92 -14.63 -11.78 -19.28
C LYS A 92 -14.23 -11.26 -20.66
N ALA A 93 -14.16 -9.94 -20.84
CA ALA A 93 -13.75 -9.32 -22.10
C ALA A 93 -12.33 -9.73 -22.51
N ILE A 94 -11.38 -9.75 -21.56
CA ILE A 94 -10.01 -10.21 -21.81
C ILE A 94 -10.01 -11.65 -22.34
N LEU A 95 -10.78 -12.56 -21.73
CA LEU A 95 -10.82 -13.96 -22.15
C LEU A 95 -11.50 -14.14 -23.52
N THR A 96 -12.69 -13.55 -23.72
CA THR A 96 -13.53 -13.82 -24.89
C THR A 96 -13.16 -13.00 -26.12
N GLU A 97 -12.47 -11.88 -25.94
CA GLU A 97 -12.08 -11.00 -27.04
C GLU A 97 -10.57 -11.05 -27.24
N ARG A 98 -9.81 -10.56 -26.25
CA ARG A 98 -8.36 -10.36 -26.42
C ARG A 98 -7.59 -11.67 -26.55
N VAL A 99 -7.82 -12.62 -25.65
CA VAL A 99 -7.14 -13.92 -25.67
C VAL A 99 -7.66 -14.77 -26.82
N ALA A 100 -8.98 -14.83 -27.03
CA ALA A 100 -9.57 -15.58 -28.14
C ALA A 100 -9.03 -15.12 -29.51
N ALA A 101 -8.87 -13.82 -29.73
CA ALA A 101 -8.31 -13.26 -30.95
C ALA A 101 -6.84 -13.65 -31.21
N MET A 102 -6.10 -14.11 -30.19
CA MET A 102 -4.73 -14.60 -30.37
C MET A 102 -4.67 -16.02 -30.97
N PHE A 103 -5.79 -16.74 -30.94
CA PHE A 103 -5.90 -18.13 -31.43
C PHE A 103 -6.81 -18.28 -32.64
N ALA A 104 -7.38 -17.17 -33.14
CA ALA A 104 -8.20 -17.12 -34.35
C ALA A 104 -7.32 -16.86 -35.58
#